data_AF-A0A4P9ZK12-F1
#
_entry.id   AF-A0A4P9ZK12-F1
#
_cell.length_a   1.000
_cell.length_b   1.000
_cell.length_c   1.000
_cell.angle_alpha   90.00
_cell.angle_beta   90.00
_cell.angle_gamma   90.00
#
_symmetry.space_group_name_H-M   'P 1'
#
loop_
_entity.id
_entity.type
_entity.pdbx_description
1 polymer ?
#
loop_
_entity_poly.entity_id
_entity_poly.type
_entity_poly.pdbx_seq_one_letter_code
_entity_poly.pdbx_strand_id
1 'polypeptide(L)'
;MSQAARIMKFNDLARDFIENSDAILPSKWNEYQALLTVLLALTSFISLTVTLLNRRAGLTKYLEGAAVASASIALLAIFACNFFAVYI
;
A
#
# COMPACT_ATOMS: atom_id res chain seq x y z
N MET A 1 30.09 -14.57 19.70
CA MET A 1 29.48 -13.73 20.78
C MET A 1 29.22 -14.60 22.00
N SER A 2 29.63 -14.15 23.19
CA SER A 2 29.32 -14.84 24.46
C SER A 2 27.84 -14.69 24.83
N GLN A 3 27.32 -15.57 25.69
CA GLN A 3 25.95 -15.49 26.19
C GLN A 3 25.69 -14.18 26.94
N ALA A 4 26.66 -13.72 27.73
CA ALA A 4 26.61 -12.44 28.43
C ALA A 4 26.46 -11.25 27.47
N ALA A 5 27.19 -11.25 26.35
CA ALA A 5 27.09 -10.18 25.34
C ALA A 5 25.72 -10.17 24.62
N ARG A 6 25.08 -11.33 24.45
CA ARG A 6 23.72 -11.41 23.88
C ARG A 6 22.67 -10.83 24.83
N ILE A 7 22.78 -11.13 26.13
CA ILE A 7 21.86 -10.63 27.16
C ILE A 7 21.97 -9.10 27.28
N MET A 8 23.20 -8.57 27.28
CA MET A 8 23.44 -7.13 27.32
C MET A 8 22.80 -6.42 26.11
N LYS A 9 23.04 -6.91 24.88
CA LYS A 9 22.45 -6.35 23.67
C LYS A 9 20.91 -6.43 23.65
N PHE A 10 20.34 -7.52 24.17
CA PHE A 10 18.89 -7.63 24.30
C PHE A 10 18.32 -6.59 25.26
N ASN A 11 18.94 -6.40 26.42
CA ASN A 11 18.51 -5.41 27.40
C ASN A 11 18.62 -3.98 26.85
N ASP A 12 19.67 -3.68 26.10
CA ASP A 12 19.83 -2.37 25.44
C ASP A 12 18.71 -2.11 24.43
N LEU A 13 18.39 -3.10 23.57
CA LEU A 13 17.28 -3.00 22.61
C LEU A 13 15.91 -2.91 23.29
N ALA A 14 15.70 -3.66 24.37
CA ALA A 14 14.44 -3.62 25.12
C ALA A 14 14.24 -2.25 25.79
N ARG A 15 15.31 -1.70 26.37
CA ARG A 15 15.29 -0.36 26.94
C ARG A 15 15.04 0.70 25.87
N ASP A 16 15.72 0.60 24.73
CA ASP A 16 15.56 1.53 23.60
C ASP A 16 14.13 1.48 23.02
N PHE A 17 13.54 0.30 22.91
CA PHE A 17 12.15 0.15 22.51
C PHE A 17 11.18 0.82 23.51
N ILE A 18 11.39 0.64 24.81
CA ILE A 18 10.48 1.21 25.82
C ILE A 18 10.64 2.74 25.93
N GLU A 19 11.87 3.24 25.87
CA GLU A 19 12.17 4.65 26.13
C GLU A 19 12.04 5.53 24.88
N ASN A 20 12.33 4.99 23.68
CA ASN A 20 12.46 5.77 22.45
C ASN A 20 11.51 5.35 21.32
N SER A 21 10.68 4.32 21.50
CA SER A 21 9.71 3.94 20.47
C SER A 21 8.30 4.46 20.78
N ASP A 22 7.70 5.10 19.78
CA ASP A 22 6.30 5.45 19.80
C ASP A 22 5.45 4.24 19.41
N ALA A 23 4.26 4.14 20.02
CA ALA A 23 3.28 3.14 19.62
C ALA A 23 2.92 3.33 18.14
N ILE A 24 3.03 2.26 17.35
CA ILE A 24 2.56 2.24 15.96
C ILE A 24 1.02 2.21 16.00
N LEU A 25 0.42 3.40 16.00
CA LEU A 25 -1.03 3.52 15.92
C LEU A 25 -1.50 3.22 14.50
N PRO A 26 -2.63 2.50 14.34
CA PRO A 26 -3.22 2.32 13.04
C PRO A 26 -3.53 3.69 12.43
N SER A 27 -3.21 3.80 11.14
CA SER A 27 -3.48 5.00 10.37
C SER A 27 -4.96 5.38 10.46
N LYS A 28 -5.29 6.67 10.65
CA LYS A 28 -6.68 7.17 10.60
C LYS A 28 -7.39 6.83 9.28
N TRP A 29 -6.62 6.56 8.24
CA TRP A 29 -7.12 6.13 6.93
C TRP A 29 -7.75 4.74 6.94
N ASN A 30 -7.49 3.90 7.96
CA ASN A 30 -8.15 2.60 8.10
C ASN A 30 -9.67 2.73 8.26
N GLU A 31 -10.16 3.81 8.88
CA GLU A 31 -11.61 4.06 9.02
C GLU A 31 -12.30 4.23 7.66
N TYR A 32 -11.57 4.74 6.67
CA TYR A 32 -12.08 4.99 5.32
C TYR A 32 -11.67 3.93 4.31
N GLN A 33 -11.04 2.84 4.75
CA GLN A 33 -10.44 1.85 3.87
C GLN A 33 -11.45 1.22 2.91
N ALA A 34 -12.66 0.91 3.39
CA ALA A 34 -13.74 0.38 2.54
C ALA A 34 -14.13 1.38 1.44
N LEU A 35 -14.31 2.64 1.80
CA LEU A 35 -14.65 3.71 0.86
C LEU A 35 -13.52 3.93 -0.16
N LEU A 36 -12.27 4.00 0.31
CA LEU A 36 -11.10 4.15 -0.54
C LEU A 36 -10.96 2.99 -1.52
N THR A 37 -11.21 1.75 -1.08
CA THR A 37 -11.19 0.55 -1.93
C THR A 37 -12.22 0.67 -3.06
N VAL A 38 -13.44 1.09 -2.75
CA VAL A 38 -14.50 1.28 -3.77
C VAL A 38 -14.13 2.40 -4.74
N LEU A 39 -13.63 3.53 -4.26
CA LEU A 39 -13.19 4.64 -5.14
C LEU A 39 -12.02 4.23 -6.03
N LEU A 40 -11.06 3.48 -5.49
CA LEU A 40 -9.94 2.92 -6.26
C LEU A 40 -10.42 1.89 -7.28
N ALA A 41 -11.45 1.10 -6.97
CA ALA A 41 -12.03 0.14 -7.91
C ALA A 41 -12.68 0.85 -9.10
N LEU A 42 -13.47 1.90 -8.83
CA LEU A 42 -14.12 2.70 -9.87
C LEU A 42 -13.09 3.44 -10.74
N THR A 43 -12.11 4.09 -10.13
CA THR A 43 -11.06 4.83 -10.86
C THR A 43 -10.16 3.90 -11.69
N SER A 44 -9.81 2.73 -11.16
CA SER A 44 -9.10 1.68 -11.90
C SER A 44 -9.90 1.18 -13.09
N PHE A 45 -11.20 0.92 -12.92
CA PHE A 45 -12.07 0.48 -13.99
C PHE A 45 -12.21 1.53 -15.10
N ILE A 46 -12.45 2.79 -14.72
CA ILE A 46 -12.57 3.91 -15.67
C ILE A 46 -11.26 4.13 -16.42
N SER A 47 -10.13 4.22 -15.72
CA SER A 47 -8.83 4.45 -16.34
C SER A 47 -8.44 3.33 -17.31
N LEU A 48 -8.67 2.07 -16.93
CA LEU A 48 -8.46 0.93 -17.82
C LEU A 48 -9.39 0.99 -19.04
N THR A 49 -10.67 1.25 -18.84
CA THR A 49 -11.66 1.36 -19.93
C THR A 49 -11.28 2.45 -20.91
N VAL A 50 -10.95 3.65 -20.43
CA VAL A 50 -10.51 4.78 -21.27
C VAL A 50 -9.24 4.44 -22.03
N THR A 51 -8.28 3.78 -21.38
CA THR A 51 -7.03 3.34 -22.03
C THR A 51 -7.30 2.35 -23.16
N LEU A 52 -8.19 1.38 -22.94
CA LEU A 52 -8.56 0.37 -23.94
C LEU A 52 -9.33 0.97 -25.11
N LEU A 53 -10.25 1.91 -24.84
CA LEU A 53 -10.96 2.66 -25.89
C LEU A 53 -9.99 3.50 -26.73
N ASN A 54 -8.99 4.10 -26.09
CA ASN A 54 -7.96 4.90 -26.74
C ASN A 54 -6.78 4.09 -27.29
N ARG A 55 -6.87 2.75 -27.40
CA ARG A 55 -5.75 1.92 -27.89
C ARG A 55 -5.23 2.32 -29.27
N ARG A 56 -6.05 2.98 -30.08
CA ARG A 56 -5.73 3.42 -31.45
C ARG A 56 -5.29 4.89 -31.52
N ALA A 57 -5.31 5.64 -30.42
CA ALA A 57 -5.05 7.08 -30.39
C ALA A 57 -3.57 7.47 -30.54
N GLY A 58 -2.68 6.48 -30.72
CA GLY A 58 -1.22 6.64 -30.80
C GLY A 58 -0.51 6.01 -29.60
N LEU A 59 0.72 5.52 -29.81
CA LEU A 59 1.47 4.75 -28.81
C LEU A 59 1.70 5.53 -27.51
N THR A 60 2.07 6.80 -27.60
CA THR A 60 2.34 7.65 -26.42
C THR A 60 1.11 7.84 -25.55
N LYS A 61 -0.03 8.24 -26.14
CA LYS A 61 -1.30 8.39 -25.41
C LYS A 61 -1.78 7.08 -24.79
N TYR A 62 -1.55 5.96 -25.46
CA TYR A 62 -1.86 4.65 -24.92
C TYR A 62 -0.98 4.31 -23.70
N LEU A 63 0.33 4.55 -23.78
CA LEU A 63 1.26 4.28 -22.67
C LEU A 63 0.99 5.16 -21.45
N GLU A 64 0.69 6.44 -21.66
CA GLU A 64 0.28 7.34 -20.57
C GLU A 64 -0.99 6.83 -19.86
N GLY A 65 -2.01 6.47 -20.63
CA GLY A 65 -3.24 5.88 -20.08
C GLY A 65 -2.97 4.56 -19.35
N ALA A 66 -2.15 3.69 -19.94
CA ALA A 66 -1.78 2.40 -19.36
C ALA A 66 -1.00 2.56 -18.04
N ALA A 67 -0.12 3.56 -17.94
CA ALA A 67 0.60 3.87 -16.71
C ALA A 67 -0.35 4.31 -15.60
N VAL A 68 -1.31 5.20 -15.90
CA VAL A 68 -2.32 5.66 -14.92
C VAL A 68 -3.22 4.51 -14.49
N ALA A 69 -3.68 3.68 -15.42
CA ALA A 69 -4.48 2.50 -15.11
C ALA A 69 -3.69 1.50 -14.25
N SER A 70 -2.42 1.25 -14.57
CA SER A 70 -1.56 0.35 -13.81
C SER A 70 -1.33 0.83 -12.38
N ALA A 71 -1.01 2.10 -12.18
CA ALA A 71 -0.84 2.68 -10.85
C ALA A 71 -2.12 2.59 -10.01
N SER A 72 -3.28 2.85 -10.64
CA SER A 72 -4.58 2.78 -9.97
C SER A 72 -4.90 1.34 -9.52
N ILE A 73 -4.66 0.35 -10.39
CA ILE A 73 -4.88 -1.07 -10.10
C ILE A 73 -3.92 -1.56 -9.00
N ALA A 74 -2.67 -1.12 -9.01
CA ALA A 74 -1.70 -1.49 -7.97
C ALA A 74 -2.15 -0.98 -6.60
N LEU A 75 -2.60 0.28 -6.50
CA LEU A 75 -3.15 0.83 -5.27
C LEU A 75 -4.44 0.10 -4.85
N LEU A 76 -5.35 -0.16 -5.79
CA LEU A 76 -6.55 -0.97 -5.53
C LEU A 76 -6.20 -2.33 -4.94
N ALA A 77 -5.21 -3.03 -5.49
CA ALA A 77 -4.82 -4.36 -5.02
C ALA A 77 -4.40 -4.35 -3.54
N ILE A 78 -3.58 -3.38 -3.13
CA ILE A 78 -3.16 -3.22 -1.73
C ILE A 78 -4.38 -3.00 -0.82
N PHE A 79 -5.25 -2.05 -1.18
CA PHE A 79 -6.42 -1.72 -0.38
C PHE A 79 -7.44 -2.86 -0.33
N ALA A 80 -7.64 -3.57 -1.44
CA ALA A 80 -8.51 -4.73 -1.53
C ALA A 80 -7.99 -5.90 -0.70
N CYS A 81 -6.69 -6.20 -0.74
CA CYS A 81 -6.09 -7.23 0.10
C CYS A 81 -6.28 -6.93 1.59
N ASN A 82 -6.07 -5.69 2.00
CA ASN A 82 -6.31 -5.27 3.37
C ASN A 82 -7.81 -5.31 3.71
N PHE A 83 -8.72 -5.05 2.75
CA PHE A 83 -10.18 -5.11 2.96
C PHE A 83 -10.65 -6.55 3.21
N PHE A 84 -10.05 -7.52 2.52
CA PHE A 84 -10.30 -8.95 2.73
C PHE A 84 -9.45 -9.57 3.85
N ALA A 85 -8.85 -8.75 4.71
CA ALA A 85 -8.04 -9.19 5.86
C ALA A 85 -6.83 -10.08 5.49
N VAL A 86 -6.29 -9.93 4.28
CA VAL A 86 -5.07 -10.61 3.81
C VAL A 86 -3.80 -9.85 4.24
N TYR A 87 -3.94 -8.66 4.83
CA TYR A 87 -2.91 -7.77 5.40
C TYR A 87 -1.52 -7.85 4.75
N ILE A 88 -1.22 -6.88 3.89
CA ILE A 88 0.09 -6.68 3.24
C ILE A 88 0.88 -5.61 4.00
#